data_AF-A0A973CW38-F1
#
_entry.id   AF-A0A973CW38-F1
#
_cell.length_a   1.000
_cell.length_b   1.000
_cell.length_c   1.000
_cell.angle_alpha   90.00
_cell.angle_beta   90.00
_cell.angle_gamma   90.00
#
_symmetry.space_group_name_H-M   'P 1'
#
loop_
_entity.id
_entity.type
_entity.pdbx_description
1 polymer ?
#
loop_
_entity_poly.entity_id
_entity_poly.type
_entity_poly.pdbx_seq_one_letter_code
_entity_poly.pdbx_strand_id
1 'polypeptide(L)' 'MLDYAEALTLTPSQVSDEMRETLARELGEEGFVELTASIAWENFRARFNRGFDVPAQGFSEGACCPLPEPVPGAPTP' A
#
# COMPACT_ATOMS: atom_id res chain seq x y z
N MET A 1 4.39 8.94 0.97
CA MET A 1 4.62 7.56 0.47
C MET A 1 3.33 6.76 0.32
N LEU A 2 2.50 6.62 1.36
CA LEU A 2 1.24 5.84 1.27
C LEU A 2 0.25 6.42 0.24
N ASP A 3 0.07 7.74 0.20
CA ASP A 3 -0.83 8.39 -0.78
C ASP A 3 -0.44 8.08 -2.23
N TYR A 4 0.86 8.01 -2.52
CA TYR A 4 1.36 7.60 -3.84
C TYR A 4 1.03 6.14 -4.15
N ALA A 5 1.21 5.25 -3.18
CA ALA A 5 0.89 3.83 -3.33
C ALA A 5 -0.61 3.62 -3.57
N GLU A 6 -1.46 4.34 -2.85
CA GLU A 6 -2.92 4.35 -3.05
C GLU A 6 -3.26 4.87 -4.45
N ALA A 7 -2.79 6.06 -4.81
CA ALA A 7 -3.07 6.67 -6.10
C ALA A 7 -2.59 5.82 -7.30
N LEU A 8 -1.43 5.15 -7.17
CA LEU A 8 -0.88 4.26 -8.19
C LEU A 8 -1.66 2.94 -8.31
N THR A 9 -2.37 2.53 -7.27
CA THR A 9 -3.16 1.28 -7.24
C THR A 9 -4.53 1.44 -7.90
N LEU A 10 -5.06 2.67 -7.96
CA LEU A 10 -6.33 2.97 -8.63
C LEU A 10 -6.31 2.60 -10.12
N THR A 11 -7.48 2.28 -10.66
CA THR A 11 -7.66 1.96 -12.08
C THR A 11 -8.80 2.83 -12.64
N PRO A 12 -8.49 3.92 -13.38
CA PRO A 12 -7.15 4.38 -13.79
C PRO A 12 -6.32 4.96 -12.63
N SER A 13 -4.99 4.94 -12.79
CA SER A 13 -4.04 5.54 -11.82
C SER A 13 -4.25 7.05 -11.73
N GLN A 14 -4.17 7.59 -10.51
CA GLN A 14 -4.38 9.02 -10.22
C GLN A 14 -3.13 9.72 -9.69
N VAL A 15 -1.94 9.17 -9.96
CA VAL A 15 -0.68 9.75 -9.50
C VAL A 15 -0.41 11.11 -10.16
N SER A 16 -0.31 12.16 -9.36
CA SER A 16 0.07 13.50 -9.81
C SER A 16 1.59 13.67 -9.95
N ASP A 17 2.02 14.69 -10.69
CA ASP A 17 3.45 15.03 -10.79
C ASP A 17 4.03 15.46 -9.45
N GLU A 18 3.27 16.21 -8.64
CA GLU A 18 3.69 16.64 -7.30
C GLU A 18 4.02 15.45 -6.38
N MET A 19 3.24 14.36 -6.45
CA MET A 19 3.52 13.13 -5.70
C MET A 19 4.84 12.49 -6.17
N ARG A 20 5.09 12.44 -7.48
CA ARG A 20 6.32 11.90 -8.07
C ARG A 20 7.53 12.72 -7.63
N GLU A 21 7.48 14.03 -7.81
CA GLU A 21 8.57 14.95 -7.50
C GLU A 21 8.90 14.96 -6.00
N THR A 22 7.87 14.95 -5.15
CA THR A 22 8.05 14.93 -3.70
C THR A 22 8.74 13.65 -3.24
N LEU A 23 8.29 12.49 -3.73
CA LEU A 23 8.91 11.21 -3.36
C LEU A 23 10.29 11.01 -3.95
N ALA A 24 10.53 11.42 -5.20
CA ALA A 24 11.85 11.37 -5.80
C ALA A 24 12.86 12.23 -5.02
N ARG A 25 12.43 13.38 -4.49
CA ARG A 25 13.25 14.24 -3.63
C ARG A 25 13.53 13.62 -2.26
N GLU A 26 12.53 12.97 -1.65
CA GLU A 26 12.65 12.38 -0.31
C GLU A 26 13.46 11.07 -0.30
N LEU A 27 13.29 10.23 -1.33
CA LEU A 27 13.87 8.89 -1.41
C LEU A 27 15.10 8.80 -2.32
N GLY A 28 15.35 9.83 -3.13
CA GLY A 28 16.24 9.72 -4.28
C GLY A 28 15.64 8.92 -5.42
N GLU A 29 16.31 8.95 -6.58
CA GLU A 29 15.84 8.29 -7.80
C GLU A 29 15.75 6.76 -7.64
N GLU A 30 16.79 6.13 -7.08
CA GLU A 30 16.83 4.67 -6.85
C GLU A 30 15.70 4.22 -5.93
N GLY A 31 15.51 4.90 -4.79
CA GLY A 31 14.46 4.56 -3.83
C GLY A 31 13.05 4.78 -4.39
N PHE A 32 12.85 5.80 -5.23
CA PHE A 32 11.57 6.00 -5.92
C PHE A 32 11.27 4.90 -6.94
N VAL A 33 12.29 4.43 -7.68
CA VAL A 33 12.16 3.30 -8.62
C VAL A 33 11.83 2.02 -7.87
N GLU A 34 12.56 1.71 -6.80
CA GLU A 34 12.31 0.50 -5.98
C GLU A 34 10.91 0.49 -5.37
N LEU A 35 10.47 1.62 -4.82
CA LEU A 35 9.12 1.78 -4.28
C LEU A 35 8.06 1.54 -5.37
N THR A 36 8.22 2.17 -6.52
CA THR A 36 7.26 2.07 -7.65
C THR A 36 7.19 0.64 -8.17
N ALA A 37 8.34 -0.04 -8.31
CA ALA A 37 8.41 -1.43 -8.74
C ALA A 37 7.70 -2.36 -7.73
N SER A 38 7.91 -2.14 -6.43
CA SER A 38 7.27 -2.91 -5.37
C SER A 38 5.75 -2.76 -5.40
N ILE A 39 5.24 -1.53 -5.53
CA ILE A 39 3.80 -1.27 -5.64
C ILE A 39 3.22 -1.95 -6.89
N ALA A 40 3.89 -1.83 -8.04
CA ALA A 40 3.46 -2.46 -9.28
C ALA A 40 3.39 -3.99 -9.18
N TRP A 41 4.38 -4.61 -8.51
CA TRP A 41 4.42 -6.05 -8.29
C TRP A 41 3.25 -6.55 -7.44
N GLU A 42 2.95 -5.85 -6.34
CA GLU A 42 1.81 -6.19 -5.49
C GLU A 42 0.48 -5.97 -6.20
N ASN A 43 0.39 -4.93 -7.02
CA ASN A 43 -0.74 -4.67 -7.89
C ASN A 43 -0.99 -5.76 -8.94
N PHE A 44 0.07 -6.35 -9.48
CA PHE A 44 -0.02 -7.52 -10.36
C PHE A 44 -0.52 -8.74 -9.57
N ARG A 45 0.14 -9.08 -8.45
CA ARG A 45 -0.22 -10.23 -7.61
C ARG A 45 -1.67 -10.17 -7.14
N ALA A 46 -2.15 -8.99 -6.73
CA ALA A 46 -3.53 -8.79 -6.31
C ALA A 46 -4.52 -9.05 -7.44
N ARG A 47 -4.25 -8.57 -8.66
CA ARG A 47 -5.13 -8.81 -9.82
C ARG A 47 -5.07 -10.28 -10.28
N PHE A 48 -3.88 -10.87 -10.30
CA PHE A 48 -3.68 -12.27 -10.61
C PHE A 48 -4.47 -13.17 -9.64
N ASN A 49 -4.27 -12.99 -8.34
CA ASN A 49 -4.93 -13.80 -7.32
C ASN A 49 -6.46 -13.68 -7.40
N ARG A 50 -7.00 -12.46 -7.60
CA ARG A 50 -8.45 -12.26 -7.78
C ARG A 50 -8.97 -12.92 -9.06
N GLY A 51 -8.21 -12.86 -10.16
CA GLY A 51 -8.61 -13.45 -11.44
C GLY A 51 -8.69 -14.98 -11.38
N PHE A 52 -7.89 -15.62 -10.54
CA PHE A 52 -7.82 -17.07 -10.39
C PHE A 52 -8.44 -17.60 -9.08
N ASP A 53 -9.14 -16.74 -8.34
CA ASP A 53 -9.75 -17.07 -7.04
C ASP A 53 -8.77 -17.77 -6.07
N VAL A 54 -7.53 -17.28 -6.03
CA VAL A 54 -6.48 -17.84 -5.17
C VAL A 54 -6.77 -17.46 -3.71
N PRO A 55 -7.05 -18.44 -2.82
CA PRO A 55 -7.42 -18.14 -1.45
C PRO A 55 -6.20 -17.79 -0.59
N ALA A 56 -6.44 -17.14 0.54
CA ALA A 56 -5.44 -16.97 1.58
C ALA A 56 -5.05 -18.33 2.19
N GLN A 57 -3.80 -18.46 2.60
CA GLN A 57 -3.25 -19.71 3.17
C GLN A 57 -3.61 -19.93 4.65
N GLY A 58 -4.47 -19.09 5.24
CA GLY A 58 -4.96 -19.28 6.61
C GLY A 58 -3.94 -18.98 7.73
N PHE A 59 -2.77 -18.41 7.44
CA PHE A 59 -1.75 -18.11 8.47
C PHE A 59 -2.20 -17.14 9.58
N SER A 60 -3.29 -16.42 9.36
CA SER A 60 -3.90 -15.52 10.33
C SER A 60 -5.32 -15.97 10.72
N GLU A 61 -5.69 -17.20 10.42
CA GLU A 61 -7.00 -17.75 10.80
C GLU A 61 -7.12 -17.80 12.33
N GLY A 62 -8.18 -17.21 12.87
CA GLY A 62 -8.38 -17.06 14.32
C GLY A 62 -7.52 -16.00 15.00
N ALA A 63 -6.66 -15.28 14.27
CA ALA A 63 -5.93 -14.13 14.82
C ALA A 63 -6.85 -12.91 14.95
N CYS A 64 -6.70 -12.16 16.04
CA CYS A 64 -7.32 -10.84 16.20
C CYS A 64 -6.32 -9.77 15.76
N CYS A 65 -6.79 -8.72 15.08
CA CYS A 65 -5.96 -7.55 14.81
C CYS A 65 -5.45 -6.97 16.14
N PRO A 66 -4.13 -6.77 16.32
CA PRO A 66 -3.65 -6.03 17.47
C PRO A 66 -4.12 -4.58 17.31
N LEU A 67 -5.08 -4.18 18.14
CA LEU A 67 -5.46 -2.78 18.23
C LEU A 67 -4.31 -2.02 18.92
N PRO A 68 -3.94 -0.84 18.42
CA PRO A 68 -2.99 0.01 19.13
C PRO A 68 -3.55 0.33 20.51
N GLU A 69 -2.68 0.41 21.52
CA GLU A 69 -3.11 0.87 22.83
C GLU A 69 -3.74 2.27 22.69
N PRO A 70 -4.92 2.50 23.29
CA PRO A 70 -5.56 3.79 23.21
C PRO A 70 -4.65 4.84 23.83
N VAL A 71 -4.40 5.93 23.08
CA VAL A 71 -3.67 7.08 23.59
C VAL A 71 -4.48 7.67 24.75
N PRO A 72 -3.89 7.86 25.96
CA PRO A 72 -4.62 8.42 27.09
C PRO A 72 -5.24 9.78 26.74
N GLY A 73 -6.56 9.89 26.83
CA GLY A 73 -7.31 11.11 26.54
C GLY A 73 -7.82 11.26 25.10
N ALA A 74 -7.60 10.27 24.22
CA ALA A 74 -8.28 10.24 22.92
C ALA A 74 -9.80 10.07 23.11
N PRO A 75 -10.65 10.79 22.36
CA PRO A 75 -12.09 10.55 22.38
C PRO A 75 -12.38 9.12 21.93
N THR A 76 -13.29 8.44 22.64
CA THR A 76 -13.81 7.14 22.22
C THR A 76 -14.49 7.26 20.86
N PRO A 77 -14.33 6.27 19.96
CA PRO A 77 -15.01 6.26 18.66
C PRO A 77 -16.54 6.28 18.81
#